data_AF-A0A1D8FXC1-F1
#
_entry.id   AF-A0A1D8FXC1-F1
#
_cell.length_a   1.000
_cell.length_b   1.000
_cell.length_c   1.000
_cell.angle_alpha   90.00
_cell.angle_beta   90.00
_cell.angle_gamma   90.00
#
_symmetry.space_group_name_H-M   'P 1'
#
loop_
_entity.id
_entity.type
_entity.pdbx_description
1 polymer ?
#
loop_
_entity_poly.entity_id
_entity_poly.type
_entity_poly.pdbx_seq_one_letter_code
_entity_poly.pdbx_strand_id
1 'polypeptide(L)'
;MRPVHPTHCAHCGTPFADPDGPWPRTCPSCAIPTYRNPLPVAVALLPVTGPRGTGLVVITRTIEPERGGVALPGGFIDHAEDWRGAVVRELCEETGIEAPAQDVRLADAMSSPGGHLLLFGLLPERPASALPPSAPTAETSGHHILYAPARLAFPLHTEAARKWFAGHYAHPSR
;
A
#
# COMPACT_ATOMS: atom_id res chain seq x y z
N MET A 1 2.73 -10.92 -14.12
CA MET A 1 4.09 -11.21 -14.65
C MET A 1 4.87 -11.88 -13.54
N ARG A 2 5.53 -13.02 -13.79
CA ARG A 2 6.35 -13.70 -12.78
C ARG A 2 7.60 -12.83 -12.53
N PRO A 3 7.96 -12.46 -11.28
CA PRO A 3 9.11 -11.60 -11.06
C PRO A 3 10.35 -12.28 -11.62
N VAL A 4 11.02 -11.63 -12.58
CA VAL A 4 12.28 -12.13 -13.12
C VAL A 4 13.35 -11.88 -12.07
N HIS A 5 13.96 -12.94 -11.54
CA HIS A 5 15.08 -12.80 -10.61
C HIS A 5 16.29 -12.23 -11.36
N PRO A 6 16.96 -11.20 -10.83
CA PRO A 6 18.15 -10.66 -11.47
C PRO A 6 19.23 -11.74 -11.54
N THR A 7 19.54 -12.17 -12.75
CA THR A 7 20.52 -13.25 -13.02
C THR A 7 21.95 -12.74 -13.17
N HIS A 8 22.15 -11.42 -13.15
CA HIS A 8 23.44 -10.75 -13.33
C HIS A 8 23.66 -9.70 -12.25
N CYS A 9 24.94 -9.44 -11.92
CA CYS A 9 25.33 -8.36 -11.03
C CYS A 9 24.96 -7.00 -11.63
N ALA A 10 24.19 -6.19 -10.91
CA ALA A 10 23.78 -4.86 -11.36
C ALA A 10 24.95 -3.86 -11.49
N HIS A 11 26.11 -4.16 -10.89
CA HIS A 11 27.28 -3.28 -10.96
C HIS A 11 28.20 -3.57 -12.16
N CYS A 12 28.54 -4.85 -12.40
CA CYS A 12 29.53 -5.23 -13.43
C CYS A 12 28.99 -6.16 -14.51
N GLY A 13 27.72 -6.56 -14.45
CA GLY A 13 27.08 -7.43 -15.44
C GLY A 13 27.50 -8.90 -15.40
N THR A 14 28.33 -9.33 -14.43
CA THR A 14 28.73 -10.74 -14.32
C THR A 14 27.52 -11.61 -13.96
N PRO A 15 27.26 -12.73 -14.67
CA PRO A 15 26.19 -13.65 -14.32
C PRO A 15 26.45 -14.34 -12.98
N PHE A 16 25.41 -14.55 -12.19
CA PHE A 16 25.50 -15.39 -10.99
C PHE A 16 25.48 -16.87 -11.39
N ALA A 17 26.37 -17.66 -10.79
CA ALA A 17 26.48 -19.10 -11.08
C ALA A 17 25.20 -19.87 -10.69
N ASP A 18 24.52 -19.44 -9.64
CA ASP A 18 23.23 -19.97 -9.19
C ASP A 18 22.19 -18.84 -9.19
N PRO A 19 21.34 -18.74 -10.23
CA PRO A 19 20.24 -17.78 -10.31
C PRO A 19 19.16 -17.99 -9.23
N ASP A 20 19.01 -19.19 -8.68
CA ASP A 20 17.95 -19.55 -7.72
C ASP A 20 18.46 -19.67 -6.27
N GLY A 21 19.76 -19.47 -6.05
CA GLY A 21 20.40 -19.54 -4.75
C GLY A 21 19.84 -18.57 -3.68
N PRO A 22 20.27 -18.70 -2.41
CA PRO A 22 19.81 -17.82 -1.34
C PRO A 22 20.26 -16.37 -1.56
N TRP A 23 19.62 -15.42 -0.87
CA TRP A 23 20.03 -14.01 -0.80
C TRP A 23 20.48 -13.68 0.64
N PRO A 24 21.42 -12.73 0.86
CA PRO A 24 22.17 -11.98 -0.16
C PRO A 24 23.19 -12.85 -0.91
N ARG A 25 23.63 -12.38 -2.08
CA ARG A 25 24.66 -13.04 -2.90
C ARG A 25 25.81 -12.09 -3.16
N THR A 26 27.03 -12.61 -3.20
CA THR A 26 28.23 -11.82 -3.54
C THR A 26 28.62 -12.07 -4.99
N CYS A 27 28.86 -11.01 -5.75
CA CYS A 27 29.34 -11.14 -7.14
C CYS A 27 30.71 -11.82 -7.19
N PRO A 28 30.92 -12.88 -7.98
CA PRO A 28 32.20 -13.58 -8.04
C PRO A 28 33.30 -12.78 -8.76
N SER A 29 32.93 -11.71 -9.50
CA SER A 29 33.88 -10.87 -10.23
C SER A 29 34.29 -9.64 -9.44
N CYS A 30 33.33 -8.81 -9.03
CA CYS A 30 33.61 -7.53 -8.36
C CYS A 30 33.48 -7.58 -6.83
N ALA A 31 33.15 -8.74 -6.25
CA ALA A 31 32.96 -8.95 -4.81
C ALA A 31 31.86 -8.08 -4.14
N ILE A 32 31.03 -7.37 -4.92
CA ILE A 32 29.94 -6.54 -4.39
C ILE A 32 28.76 -7.43 -3.93
N PRO A 33 28.23 -7.25 -2.72
CA PRO A 33 27.03 -7.92 -2.25
C PRO A 33 25.78 -7.35 -2.94
N THR A 34 24.89 -8.24 -3.38
CA THR A 34 23.58 -7.90 -3.94
C THR A 34 22.51 -8.46 -3.01
N TYR A 35 21.50 -7.63 -2.72
CA TYR A 35 20.41 -7.96 -1.80
C TYR A 35 19.10 -8.05 -2.58
N ARG A 36 18.17 -8.85 -2.04
CA ARG A 36 16.78 -8.86 -2.49
C ARG A 36 15.90 -8.48 -1.31
N ASN A 37 15.50 -7.22 -1.29
CA ASN A 37 14.66 -6.67 -0.23
C ASN A 37 13.18 -6.77 -0.62
N PRO A 38 12.26 -6.82 0.36
CA PRO A 38 10.85 -6.61 0.09
C PRO A 38 10.61 -5.26 -0.57
N LEU A 39 9.64 -5.19 -1.50
CA LEU A 39 9.21 -3.93 -2.07
C LEU A 39 8.27 -3.21 -1.09
N PRO A 40 8.57 -1.97 -0.68
CA PRO A 40 7.72 -1.22 0.23
C PRO A 40 6.49 -0.66 -0.49
N VAL A 41 5.33 -0.79 0.14
CA VAL A 41 4.03 -0.29 -0.34
C VAL A 41 3.37 0.50 0.79
N ALA A 42 2.88 1.69 0.50
CA ALA A 42 2.11 2.52 1.42
C ALA A 42 0.61 2.38 1.13
N VAL A 43 -0.21 2.19 2.17
CA VAL A 43 -1.66 2.01 2.02
C VAL A 43 -2.41 2.92 2.99
N ALA A 44 -3.38 3.68 2.49
CA ALA A 44 -4.17 4.61 3.26
C ALA A 44 -5.38 3.95 3.93
N LEU A 45 -5.54 4.19 5.23
CA LEU A 45 -6.78 3.96 5.99
C LEU A 45 -7.35 5.33 6.35
N LEU A 46 -8.39 5.77 5.65
CA LEU A 46 -9.08 7.04 5.95
C LEU A 46 -10.49 6.74 6.49
N PRO A 47 -10.71 6.88 7.82
CA PRO A 47 -12.03 6.83 8.41
C PRO A 47 -12.92 8.00 7.97
N VAL A 48 -14.18 7.70 7.65
CA VAL A 48 -15.15 8.68 7.18
C VAL A 48 -16.46 8.53 7.92
N THR A 49 -16.90 9.60 8.60
CA THR A 49 -18.22 9.66 9.25
C THR A 49 -19.30 10.10 8.28
N GLY A 50 -20.43 9.41 8.32
CA GLY A 50 -21.61 9.80 7.55
C GLY A 50 -22.91 9.29 8.18
N PRO A 51 -24.05 9.47 7.49
CA PRO A 51 -25.36 9.06 8.01
C PRO A 51 -25.49 7.57 8.32
N ARG A 52 -24.65 6.72 7.71
CA ARG A 52 -24.60 5.27 7.92
C ARG A 52 -23.58 4.83 8.98
N GLY A 53 -22.98 5.77 9.71
CA GLY A 53 -21.89 5.53 10.66
C GLY A 53 -20.51 5.83 10.05
N THR A 54 -19.45 5.40 10.75
CA THR A 54 -18.06 5.52 10.27
C THR A 54 -17.70 4.33 9.37
N GLY A 55 -17.13 4.62 8.20
CA GLY A 55 -16.54 3.63 7.29
C GLY A 55 -15.13 4.00 6.85
N LEU A 56 -14.58 3.26 5.90
CA LEU A 56 -13.27 3.53 5.29
C LEU A 56 -13.42 3.97 3.83
N VAL A 57 -12.59 4.91 3.39
CA VAL A 57 -12.42 5.17 1.95
C VAL A 57 -11.79 3.95 1.27
N VAL A 58 -12.40 3.55 0.16
CA VAL A 58 -11.91 2.52 -0.75
C VAL A 58 -12.06 3.01 -2.19
N ILE A 59 -11.29 2.43 -3.11
CA ILE A 59 -11.33 2.70 -4.54
C ILE A 59 -11.76 1.47 -5.32
N THR A 60 -12.21 1.68 -6.55
CA THR A 60 -12.42 0.62 -7.54
C THR A 60 -11.33 0.71 -8.61
N ARG A 61 -10.52 -0.33 -8.75
CA ARG A 61 -9.32 -0.35 -9.62
C ARG A 61 -9.69 -0.41 -11.11
N THR A 62 -8.98 0.33 -11.96
CA THR A 62 -9.10 0.25 -13.44
C THR A 62 -7.86 -0.34 -14.10
N ILE A 63 -6.81 -0.63 -13.31
CA ILE A 63 -5.53 -1.19 -13.76
C ILE A 63 -5.28 -2.59 -13.17
N GLU A 64 -4.38 -3.35 -13.79
CA GLU A 64 -3.91 -4.65 -13.28
C GLU A 64 -2.87 -4.47 -12.17
N PRO A 65 -2.73 -5.43 -11.23
CA PRO A 65 -3.57 -6.63 -11.04
C PRO A 65 -4.96 -6.30 -10.47
N GLU A 66 -5.89 -7.27 -10.47
CA GLU A 66 -7.21 -7.16 -9.81
C GLU A 66 -8.07 -6.00 -10.34
N ARG A 67 -8.04 -5.76 -11.65
CA ARG A 67 -8.90 -4.77 -12.32
C ARG A 67 -10.37 -5.02 -11.99
N GLY A 68 -11.11 -3.96 -11.65
CA GLY A 68 -12.50 -4.01 -11.22
C GLY A 68 -12.69 -4.36 -9.74
N GLY A 69 -11.62 -4.75 -9.05
CA GLY A 69 -11.64 -5.04 -7.62
C GLY A 69 -11.68 -3.78 -6.76
N VAL A 70 -12.25 -3.91 -5.56
CA VAL A 70 -12.26 -2.86 -4.53
C VAL A 70 -10.99 -2.97 -3.68
N ALA A 71 -10.28 -1.87 -3.46
CA ALA A 71 -9.07 -1.83 -2.65
C ALA A 71 -9.03 -0.59 -1.75
N LEU A 72 -8.28 -0.66 -0.65
CA LEU A 72 -7.77 0.55 0.00
C LEU A 72 -6.83 1.31 -0.95
N PRO A 73 -6.80 2.65 -0.91
CA PRO A 73 -5.86 3.42 -1.73
C PRO A 73 -4.42 3.13 -1.35
N GLY A 74 -3.52 3.01 -2.32
CA GLY A 74 -2.12 2.74 -2.03
C GLY A 74 -1.29 2.21 -3.19
N GLY A 75 0.02 2.40 -3.07
CA GLY A 75 1.01 2.06 -4.10
C GLY A 75 2.43 2.02 -3.55
N PHE A 76 3.40 1.91 -4.45
CA PHE A 76 4.81 1.74 -4.07
C PHE A 76 5.37 3.00 -3.41
N ILE A 77 6.29 2.81 -2.48
CA ILE A 77 7.05 3.93 -1.91
C ILE A 77 8.23 4.23 -2.84
N ASP A 78 8.34 5.47 -3.28
CA ASP A 78 9.40 5.90 -4.18
C ASP A 78 10.76 5.97 -3.48
N HIS A 79 11.83 5.93 -4.28
CA HIS A 79 13.18 6.04 -3.75
C HIS A 79 13.36 7.38 -3.01
N ALA A 80 13.83 7.30 -1.76
CA ALA A 80 14.01 8.44 -0.85
C ALA A 80 12.71 9.14 -0.40
N GLU A 81 11.54 8.54 -0.63
CA GLU A 81 10.26 9.03 -0.13
C GLU A 81 10.01 8.57 1.32
N ASP A 82 9.50 9.47 2.17
CA ASP A 82 8.98 9.07 3.48
C ASP A 82 7.66 8.31 3.32
N TRP A 83 7.49 7.22 4.05
CA TRP A 83 6.31 6.38 3.90
C TRP A 83 4.98 7.09 4.18
N ARG A 84 4.96 8.13 5.03
CA ARG A 84 3.75 8.93 5.24
C ARG A 84 3.46 9.83 4.04
N GLY A 85 4.52 10.31 3.38
CA GLY A 85 4.44 11.01 2.10
C GLY A 85 3.79 10.13 1.04
N ALA A 86 4.26 8.89 0.92
CA ALA A 86 3.68 7.91 0.00
C ALA A 86 2.19 7.65 0.29
N VAL A 87 1.79 7.49 1.57
CA VAL A 87 0.37 7.30 1.95
C VAL A 87 -0.51 8.44 1.44
N VAL A 88 -0.09 9.70 1.62
CA VAL A 88 -0.93 10.85 1.21
C VAL A 88 -0.85 11.13 -0.28
N ARG A 89 0.28 10.84 -0.93
CA ARG A 89 0.43 10.91 -2.39
C ARG A 89 -0.52 9.92 -3.07
N GLU A 90 -0.45 8.65 -2.71
CA GLU A 90 -1.29 7.59 -3.29
C GLU A 90 -2.78 7.84 -3.02
N LEU A 91 -3.13 8.28 -1.80
CA LEU A 91 -4.50 8.70 -1.49
C LEU A 91 -4.96 9.81 -2.44
N CYS A 92 -4.14 10.84 -2.67
CA CYS A 92 -4.47 11.95 -3.54
C CYS A 92 -4.57 11.53 -5.01
N GLU A 93 -3.62 10.76 -5.52
CA GLU A 93 -3.57 10.30 -6.92
C GLU A 93 -4.80 9.46 -7.28
N GLU A 94 -5.25 8.59 -6.38
CA GLU A 94 -6.35 7.65 -6.63
C GLU A 94 -7.75 8.18 -6.27
N THR A 95 -7.84 9.23 -5.44
CA THR A 95 -9.14 9.72 -4.92
C THR A 95 -9.36 11.22 -4.99
N GLY A 96 -8.31 12.01 -5.22
CA GLY A 96 -8.31 13.48 -5.09
C GLY A 96 -8.35 13.99 -3.65
N ILE A 97 -8.34 13.11 -2.64
CA ILE A 97 -8.39 13.50 -1.22
C ILE A 97 -7.00 13.89 -0.74
N GLU A 98 -6.82 15.16 -0.36
CA GLU A 98 -5.56 15.66 0.19
C GLU A 98 -5.46 15.48 1.70
N ALA A 99 -4.26 15.19 2.20
CA ALA A 99 -3.96 15.15 3.62
C ALA A 99 -2.50 15.50 3.90
N PRO A 100 -2.19 16.13 5.04
CA PRO A 100 -0.81 16.38 5.42
C PRO A 100 -0.17 15.09 5.96
N ALA A 101 1.03 14.76 5.49
CA ALA A 101 1.74 13.53 5.85
C ALA A 101 1.95 13.38 7.37
N GLN A 102 2.12 14.49 8.09
CA GLN A 102 2.31 14.50 9.55
C GLN A 102 1.12 13.95 10.35
N ASP A 103 -0.08 13.93 9.75
CA ASP A 103 -1.28 13.40 10.40
C ASP A 103 -1.37 11.87 10.30
N VAL A 104 -0.56 11.26 9.43
CA VAL A 104 -0.53 9.82 9.21
C VAL A 104 0.16 9.11 10.38
N ARG A 105 -0.56 8.19 11.02
CA ARG A 105 -0.02 7.29 12.04
C ARG A 105 0.10 5.88 11.49
N LEU A 106 1.11 5.14 11.94
CA LEU A 106 1.23 3.73 11.57
C LEU A 106 0.11 2.94 12.26
N ALA A 107 -0.73 2.27 11.49
CA ALA A 107 -1.72 1.33 12.00
C ALA A 107 -1.15 -0.09 12.07
N ASP A 108 -0.47 -0.53 11.00
CA ASP A 108 0.09 -1.87 10.92
C ASP A 108 1.22 -1.94 9.88
N ALA A 109 2.06 -2.96 10.01
CA ALA A 109 3.09 -3.31 9.04
C ALA A 109 2.98 -4.82 8.75
N MET A 110 2.66 -5.18 7.51
CA MET A 110 2.40 -6.57 7.13
C MET A 110 3.26 -7.00 5.94
N SER A 111 3.75 -8.24 5.97
CA SER A 111 4.52 -8.81 4.87
C SER A 111 3.66 -9.74 4.02
N SER A 112 3.71 -9.55 2.70
CA SER A 112 3.13 -10.48 1.73
C SER A 112 4.12 -11.59 1.39
N PRO A 113 3.68 -12.85 1.22
CA PRO A 113 4.51 -13.91 0.66
C PRO A 113 5.10 -13.57 -0.72
N GLY A 114 4.48 -12.63 -1.44
CA GLY A 114 4.98 -12.11 -2.71
C GLY A 114 6.19 -11.17 -2.61
N GLY A 115 6.76 -10.96 -1.41
CA GLY A 115 7.93 -10.09 -1.22
C GLY A 115 7.60 -8.61 -1.13
N HIS A 116 6.43 -8.26 -0.58
CA HIS A 116 6.06 -6.87 -0.32
C HIS A 116 5.99 -6.61 1.19
N LEU A 117 6.39 -5.40 1.61
CA LEU A 117 6.16 -4.87 2.95
C LEU A 117 5.14 -3.74 2.84
N LEU A 118 3.94 -3.97 3.37
CA LEU A 118 2.87 -2.98 3.37
C LEU A 118 2.87 -2.20 4.68
N LEU A 119 2.95 -0.89 4.58
CA LEU A 119 2.78 0.05 5.68
C LEU A 119 1.38 0.66 5.59
N PHE A 120 0.52 0.36 6.55
CA PHE A 120 -0.83 0.90 6.61
C PHE A 120 -0.83 2.19 7.43
N GLY A 121 -1.07 3.33 6.78
CA GLY A 121 -1.18 4.64 7.39
C GLY A 121 -2.62 4.98 7.74
N LEU A 122 -2.91 5.17 9.04
CA LEU A 122 -4.20 5.67 9.52
C LEU A 122 -4.21 7.19 9.55
N LEU A 123 -5.16 7.76 8.81
CA LEU A 123 -5.44 9.19 8.80
C LEU A 123 -6.50 9.56 9.86
N PRO A 124 -6.56 10.83 10.28
CA PRO A 124 -7.65 11.32 11.12
C PRO A 124 -9.01 11.12 10.44
N GLU A 125 -10.02 10.82 11.25
CA GLU A 125 -11.40 10.71 10.77
C GLU A 125 -11.90 12.04 10.19
N ARG A 126 -12.66 11.95 9.10
CA ARG A 126 -13.25 13.12 8.42
C ARG A 126 -14.73 12.91 8.14
N PRO A 127 -15.57 13.96 8.14
CA PRO A 127 -16.95 13.84 7.68
C PRO A 127 -16.99 13.61 6.15
N ALA A 128 -17.90 12.76 5.68
CA ALA A 128 -18.08 12.47 4.26
C ALA A 128 -18.34 13.73 3.43
N SER A 129 -19.01 14.74 4.02
CA SER A 129 -19.29 16.03 3.38
C SER A 129 -18.05 16.90 3.15
N ALA A 130 -16.91 16.58 3.78
CA ALA A 130 -15.65 17.29 3.57
C ALA A 130 -14.74 16.64 2.52
N LEU A 131 -15.15 15.50 1.95
CA LEU A 131 -14.39 14.86 0.89
C LEU A 131 -14.75 15.49 -0.48
N PRO A 132 -13.80 15.61 -1.41
CA PRO A 132 -14.11 15.91 -2.80
C PRO A 132 -15.08 14.87 -3.38
N PRO A 133 -15.92 15.25 -4.35
CA PRO A 133 -16.75 14.31 -5.08
C PRO A 133 -15.91 13.18 -5.68
N SER A 134 -16.44 11.97 -5.65
CA SER A 134 -15.80 10.83 -6.29
C SER A 134 -15.77 11.01 -7.81
N ALA A 135 -14.58 10.87 -8.39
CA ALA A 135 -14.35 11.01 -9.82
C ALA A 135 -13.33 9.95 -10.30
N PRO A 136 -13.39 9.50 -11.57
CA PRO A 136 -12.37 8.65 -12.16
C PRO A 136 -11.00 9.32 -12.19
N THR A 137 -9.95 8.50 -12.03
CA THR A 137 -8.54 8.89 -12.14
C THR A 137 -7.87 8.04 -13.23
N ALA A 138 -6.54 8.14 -13.35
CA ALA A 138 -5.78 7.25 -14.24
C ALA A 138 -5.86 5.77 -13.80
N GLU A 139 -6.08 5.51 -12.51
CA GLU A 139 -5.93 4.17 -11.90
C GLU A 139 -7.21 3.63 -11.26
N THR A 140 -8.20 4.49 -11.05
CA THR A 140 -9.45 4.15 -10.36
C THR A 140 -10.67 4.70 -11.08
N SER A 141 -11.82 4.06 -10.90
CA SER A 141 -13.11 4.62 -11.36
C SER A 141 -13.73 5.58 -10.32
N GLY A 142 -12.97 5.94 -9.28
CA GLY A 142 -13.41 6.75 -8.15
C GLY A 142 -13.40 6.00 -6.81
N HIS A 143 -13.66 6.76 -5.76
CA HIS A 143 -13.74 6.30 -4.37
C HIS A 143 -15.18 6.11 -3.89
N HIS A 144 -15.34 5.26 -2.87
CA HIS A 144 -16.58 5.08 -2.12
C HIS A 144 -16.27 4.68 -0.67
N ILE A 145 -17.30 4.60 0.16
CA ILE A 145 -17.14 4.27 1.59
C ILE A 145 -17.55 2.82 1.85
N LEU A 146 -16.63 2.06 2.41
CA LEU A 146 -16.86 0.72 2.95
C LEU A 146 -17.38 0.84 4.39
N TYR A 147 -18.57 0.32 4.68
CA TYR A 147 -19.23 0.44 6.00
C TYR A 147 -19.17 -0.83 6.85
N ALA A 148 -18.66 -1.93 6.32
CA ALA A 148 -18.50 -3.19 7.04
C ALA A 148 -17.28 -3.97 6.49
N PRO A 149 -16.71 -4.90 7.25
CA PRO A 149 -15.67 -5.78 6.74
C PRO A 149 -16.12 -6.49 5.47
N ALA A 150 -15.30 -6.44 4.43
CA ALA A 150 -15.54 -7.14 3.17
C ALA A 150 -14.22 -7.67 2.61
N ARG A 151 -14.32 -8.67 1.72
CA ARG A 151 -13.17 -9.13 0.93
C ARG A 151 -12.82 -8.06 -0.09
N LEU A 152 -11.59 -7.57 -0.02
CA LEU A 152 -11.00 -6.62 -0.97
C LEU A 152 -10.12 -7.36 -1.99
N ALA A 153 -9.75 -6.65 -3.06
CA ALA A 153 -8.90 -7.14 -4.14
C ALA A 153 -7.60 -7.79 -3.62
N PHE A 154 -6.99 -7.17 -2.60
CA PHE A 154 -5.76 -7.68 -2.00
C PHE A 154 -6.02 -8.32 -0.62
N PRO A 155 -5.44 -9.50 -0.33
CA PRO A 155 -5.63 -10.17 0.96
C PRO A 155 -5.20 -9.32 2.17
N LEU A 156 -4.09 -8.58 2.07
CA LEU A 156 -3.63 -7.72 3.16
C LEU A 156 -4.51 -6.47 3.33
N HIS A 157 -5.15 -5.97 2.27
CA HIS A 157 -6.14 -4.89 2.38
C HIS A 157 -7.39 -5.41 3.12
N THR A 158 -7.82 -6.64 2.81
CA THR A 158 -8.92 -7.31 3.53
C THR A 158 -8.61 -7.43 5.02
N GLU A 159 -7.40 -7.88 5.36
CA GLU A 159 -6.99 -8.05 6.75
C GLU A 159 -6.91 -6.71 7.50
N ALA A 160 -6.34 -5.67 6.88
CA ALA A 160 -6.28 -4.35 7.48
C ALA A 160 -7.67 -3.74 7.71
N ALA A 161 -8.57 -3.83 6.73
CA ALA A 161 -9.95 -3.37 6.88
C ALA A 161 -10.66 -4.12 8.01
N ARG A 162 -10.53 -5.45 8.07
CA ARG A 162 -11.11 -6.29 9.14
C ARG A 162 -10.61 -5.87 10.52
N LYS A 163 -9.29 -5.68 10.68
CA LYS A 163 -8.68 -5.21 11.94
C LYS A 163 -9.17 -3.81 12.33
N TRP A 164 -9.31 -2.90 11.37
CA TRP A 164 -9.84 -1.56 11.62
C TRP A 164 -11.28 -1.61 12.16
N PHE A 165 -12.18 -2.34 11.49
CA PHE A 165 -13.56 -2.53 11.94
C PHE A 165 -13.68 -3.25 13.29
N ALA A 166 -12.70 -4.09 13.64
CA ALA A 166 -12.62 -4.73 14.95
C ALA A 166 -12.04 -3.80 16.05
N GLY A 167 -11.69 -2.55 15.71
CA GLY A 167 -11.17 -1.56 16.66
C GLY A 167 -9.69 -1.72 17.01
N HIS A 168 -8.93 -2.56 16.29
CA HIS A 168 -7.53 -2.85 16.64
C HIS A 168 -6.58 -1.67 16.43
N TYR A 169 -6.98 -0.66 15.64
CA TYR A 169 -6.19 0.54 15.36
C TYR A 169 -6.70 1.77 16.12
N ALA A 170 -7.67 1.60 17.01
CA ALA A 170 -8.09 2.67 17.92
C ALA A 170 -6.97 2.96 18.93
N HIS A 171 -6.83 4.22 19.34
CA HIS A 171 -5.87 4.59 20.36
C HIS A 171 -6.21 3.88 21.67
N PRO A 172 -5.23 3.33 22.43
CA PRO A 172 -5.45 3.18 23.86
C PRO A 172 -5.73 4.59 24.40
N SER A 173 -6.88 4.75 25.06
CA SER A 173 -7.22 5.98 25.78
C SER A 173 -6.00 6.38 26.63
N ARG A 174 -5.43 7.57 26.39
CA ARG A 174 -4.47 8.14 27.32
C ARG A 174 -5.19 8.57 28.60
#